data_AF-A0A2N1Q9C4-F1
#
_entry.id   AF-A0A2N1Q9C4-F1
#
_cell.length_a   1.000
_cell.length_b   1.000
_cell.length_c   1.000
_cell.angle_alpha   90.00
_cell.angle_beta   90.00
_cell.angle_gamma   90.00
#
_symmetry.space_group_name_H-M   'P 1'
#
loop_
_entity.id
_entity.type
_entity.pdbx_description
1 polymer ?
#
loop_
_entity_poly.entity_id
_entity_poly.type
_entity_poly.pdbx_seq_one_letter_code
_entity_poly.pdbx_strand_id
1 'polypeptide(L)'
;MRQQKKFNILWMIIIVSFIAIACDNTSITTPSTTSDEITSSITSTTTYENTTNVVNNGYLTYYTWSHDGKNIMPNKYADIHFTNVTYTPSNKKLCFDISVSDLSYSSSDYYLITRERGSTLTESQIKFNINSTSQTLHECMGYSVADEIVVIKDNSEDLNPSSAFEVMALVKVDDQMAEYRKYPDDGGYFTSNYVTSISAEVGTPYIDFKYHLVDSERLIESIYIEVYYREFDLVVAAKEIEFTEAMYQNDVIHFDHIVIDGLSPNTEFEVFLYCSGTDGVEEYEYLYWASRNATSSGIISESMIVSARPSLWGTIFNFEVGDTTTEFDYYLDNDGVVKYQDAPLDVVLRIYDNLNHKVAEYPMESGTNTVQVDKTYLKEYYTIKIETVQTPIILSSLYISYGVHGCLDYFSYQNKIFRFILNPTNVDIISLYISLNNKATGTPFFEKTITNPEQGWFNLPVSSSIVSSNDLYITYTVTYYGFSGIETFTLSPHVTYGG
;
A
#
# COMPACT_ATOMS: atom_id res chain seq x y z
N MET A 1 80.52 4.87 -10.39
CA MET A 1 79.17 4.37 -10.01
C MET A 1 78.23 4.58 -11.19
N ARG A 2 77.28 3.65 -11.36
CA ARG A 2 76.63 3.23 -12.62
C ARG A 2 75.69 4.26 -13.29
N GLN A 3 75.58 4.08 -14.61
CA GLN A 3 74.63 4.55 -15.63
C GLN A 3 73.15 4.54 -15.17
N GLN A 4 72.33 5.55 -15.50
CA GLN A 4 71.65 5.85 -16.77
C GLN A 4 70.42 4.95 -17.08
N LYS A 5 69.31 5.64 -17.40
CA LYS A 5 68.18 5.29 -18.30
C LYS A 5 66.79 5.10 -17.65
N LYS A 6 65.89 5.97 -18.12
CA LYS A 6 64.45 5.75 -18.28
C LYS A 6 64.21 4.44 -19.06
N PHE A 7 63.16 3.69 -18.74
CA PHE A 7 62.54 2.76 -19.68
C PHE A 7 61.03 2.66 -19.42
N ASN A 8 60.26 3.14 -20.41
CA ASN A 8 58.96 2.58 -20.75
C ASN A 8 59.21 1.21 -21.37
N ILE A 9 58.49 0.17 -20.95
CA ILE A 9 58.35 -1.07 -21.73
C ILE A 9 56.87 -1.35 -21.94
N LEU A 10 56.60 -1.61 -23.21
CA LEU A 10 55.37 -1.84 -23.92
C LEU A 10 55.47 -3.28 -24.47
N TRP A 11 54.35 -4.00 -24.52
CA TRP A 11 54.08 -5.30 -25.18
C TRP A 11 54.82 -6.56 -24.68
N MET A 12 54.06 -7.57 -24.23
CA MET A 12 53.81 -8.76 -25.07
C MET A 12 52.69 -9.64 -24.54
N ILE A 13 51.85 -10.01 -25.49
CA ILE A 13 50.78 -11.01 -25.47
C ILE A 13 51.38 -12.41 -25.24
N ILE A 14 50.80 -13.18 -24.32
CA ILE A 14 50.68 -14.65 -24.49
C ILE A 14 49.22 -15.03 -24.27
N ILE A 15 48.65 -15.55 -25.35
CA ILE A 15 47.36 -16.21 -25.45
C ILE A 15 47.44 -17.53 -24.69
N VAL A 16 46.52 -17.75 -23.76
CA VAL A 16 46.00 -19.09 -23.48
C VAL A 16 44.48 -18.97 -23.47
N SER A 17 43.88 -19.26 -24.61
CA SER A 17 42.47 -19.61 -24.73
C SER A 17 42.22 -20.87 -23.91
N PHE A 18 41.17 -20.92 -23.09
CA PHE A 18 40.27 -22.08 -22.97
C PHE A 18 38.99 -21.66 -22.21
N ILE A 19 37.89 -21.65 -22.98
CA ILE A 19 36.51 -22.03 -22.62
C ILE A 19 35.73 -21.12 -21.66
N ALA A 20 34.66 -20.57 -22.25
CA ALA A 20 33.53 -19.91 -21.65
C ALA A 20 32.70 -20.83 -20.73
N ILE A 21 32.12 -20.22 -19.70
CA ILE A 21 30.73 -20.36 -19.18
C ILE A 21 30.53 -19.02 -18.43
N ALA A 22 29.89 -18.04 -19.06
CA ALA A 22 28.49 -17.67 -18.87
C ALA A 22 28.14 -17.34 -17.41
N CYS A 23 28.00 -16.04 -17.14
CA CYS A 23 26.93 -15.51 -16.29
C CYS A 23 26.48 -14.24 -17.01
N ASP A 24 25.47 -14.42 -17.86
CA ASP A 24 24.85 -13.31 -18.56
C ASP A 24 24.18 -12.40 -17.54
N ASN A 25 24.44 -11.11 -17.75
CA ASN A 25 23.74 -10.02 -17.10
C ASN A 25 22.24 -10.21 -17.32
N THR A 26 21.47 -10.36 -16.25
CA THR A 26 20.03 -10.14 -16.25
C THR A 26 19.77 -8.65 -16.45
N SER A 27 19.82 -8.19 -17.70
CA SER A 27 19.20 -6.93 -18.07
C SER A 27 17.69 -7.12 -18.07
N ILE A 28 17.02 -6.50 -17.12
CA ILE A 28 15.58 -6.28 -17.17
C ILE A 28 15.35 -5.28 -18.31
N THR A 29 15.00 -5.77 -19.50
CA THR A 29 14.47 -4.93 -20.58
C THR A 29 13.01 -4.65 -20.29
N THR A 30 12.70 -3.37 -20.05
CA THR A 30 11.35 -2.80 -20.11
C THR A 30 10.62 -3.26 -21.38
N PRO A 31 9.31 -3.59 -21.29
CA PRO A 31 8.53 -4.02 -22.44
C PRO A 31 8.46 -2.90 -23.48
N SER A 32 8.79 -3.22 -24.72
CA SER A 32 8.53 -2.37 -25.87
C SER A 32 7.18 -2.73 -26.47
N THR A 33 6.21 -1.81 -26.41
CA THR A 33 4.98 -1.88 -27.20
C THR A 33 5.28 -1.52 -28.65
N THR A 34 5.15 -2.47 -29.55
CA THR A 34 5.10 -2.22 -31.00
C THR A 34 3.69 -2.51 -31.50
N SER A 35 3.00 -1.46 -31.96
CA SER A 35 1.70 -1.54 -32.62
C SER A 35 1.90 -1.69 -34.13
N ASP A 36 1.80 -2.90 -34.65
CA ASP A 36 1.67 -3.14 -36.09
C ASP A 36 0.26 -3.70 -36.37
N GLU A 37 -0.62 -2.84 -36.94
CA GLU A 37 -1.92 -3.28 -37.47
C GLU A 37 -1.68 -4.17 -38.69
N ILE A 38 -2.04 -5.46 -38.61
CA ILE A 38 -2.15 -6.34 -39.77
C ILE A 38 -3.52 -7.01 -39.77
N THR A 39 -4.40 -6.50 -40.63
CA THR A 39 -5.67 -7.11 -40.99
C THR A 39 -5.46 -8.34 -41.89
N SER A 40 -5.72 -9.54 -41.39
CA SER A 40 -6.08 -10.68 -42.24
C SER A 40 -7.14 -11.54 -41.58
N SER A 41 -8.33 -11.54 -42.18
CA SER A 41 -9.50 -12.31 -41.78
C SER A 41 -9.33 -13.80 -42.09
N ILE A 42 -9.20 -14.64 -41.05
CA ILE A 42 -9.38 -16.09 -41.13
C ILE A 42 -10.34 -16.48 -40.00
N THR A 43 -11.57 -16.85 -40.36
CA THR A 43 -12.56 -17.43 -39.45
C THR A 43 -12.27 -18.92 -39.26
N SER A 44 -11.68 -19.28 -38.12
CA SER A 44 -11.68 -20.66 -37.61
C SER A 44 -12.25 -20.68 -36.20
N THR A 45 -13.51 -21.11 -36.07
CA THR A 45 -14.13 -21.40 -34.77
C THR A 45 -13.52 -22.67 -34.19
N THR A 46 -12.66 -22.53 -33.19
CA THR A 46 -12.13 -23.64 -32.40
C THR A 46 -13.11 -23.96 -31.27
N THR A 47 -13.79 -25.11 -31.34
CA THR A 47 -14.57 -25.64 -30.21
C THR A 47 -13.66 -26.46 -29.29
N TYR A 48 -13.47 -25.99 -28.05
CA TYR A 48 -12.62 -26.62 -27.05
C TYR A 48 -13.37 -27.76 -26.32
N GLU A 49 -13.09 -29.01 -26.69
CA GLU A 49 -13.64 -30.22 -26.04
C GLU A 49 -12.69 -30.74 -24.95
N ASN A 50 -12.70 -30.14 -23.75
CA ASN A 50 -12.41 -30.83 -22.48
C ASN A 50 -12.71 -29.90 -21.28
N THR A 51 -12.83 -30.48 -20.08
CA THR A 51 -13.38 -29.90 -18.83
C THR A 51 -13.07 -28.42 -18.60
N THR A 52 -14.06 -27.57 -18.87
CA THR A 52 -14.05 -26.17 -18.41
C THR A 52 -14.41 -26.14 -16.93
N ASN A 53 -13.54 -25.60 -16.09
CA ASN A 53 -13.92 -25.28 -14.72
C ASN A 53 -14.75 -24.00 -14.76
N VAL A 54 -15.99 -24.10 -14.31
CA VAL A 54 -16.95 -23.00 -14.30
C VAL A 54 -17.23 -22.64 -12.85
N VAL A 55 -16.82 -21.44 -12.44
CA VAL A 55 -17.12 -20.90 -11.11
C VAL A 55 -18.06 -19.71 -11.28
N ASN A 56 -19.21 -19.76 -10.62
CA ASN A 56 -20.14 -18.64 -10.60
C ASN A 56 -19.99 -17.89 -9.26
N ASN A 57 -19.82 -16.57 -9.35
CA ASN A 57 -19.72 -15.68 -8.21
C ASN A 57 -20.60 -14.45 -8.46
N GLY A 58 -21.85 -14.50 -7.99
CA GLY A 58 -22.83 -13.45 -8.23
C GLY A 58 -23.14 -13.30 -9.73
N TYR A 59 -22.81 -12.13 -10.29
CA TYR A 59 -23.02 -11.80 -11.71
C TYR A 59 -21.90 -12.31 -12.62
N LEU A 60 -20.78 -12.76 -12.05
CA LEU A 60 -19.59 -13.19 -12.78
C LEU A 60 -19.55 -14.72 -12.91
N THR A 61 -19.19 -15.19 -14.10
CA THR A 61 -18.91 -16.60 -14.37
C THR A 61 -17.53 -16.75 -14.98
N TYR A 62 -16.64 -17.40 -14.24
CA TYR A 62 -15.27 -17.67 -14.63
C TYR A 62 -15.18 -18.98 -15.37
N TYR A 63 -14.48 -19.00 -16.50
CA TYR A 63 -14.20 -20.18 -17.30
C TYR A 63 -12.70 -20.31 -17.44
N THR A 64 -12.15 -21.40 -16.92
CA THR A 64 -10.77 -21.80 -17.22
C THR A 64 -10.78 -23.13 -17.97
N TRP A 65 -9.88 -23.24 -18.94
CA TRP A 65 -9.62 -24.47 -19.65
C TRP A 65 -8.12 -24.66 -19.83
N SER A 66 -7.68 -25.90 -19.74
CA SER A 66 -6.31 -26.30 -20.01
C SER A 66 -6.30 -27.51 -20.92
N HIS A 67 -5.26 -27.57 -21.75
CA HIS A 67 -5.02 -28.70 -22.62
C HIS A 67 -4.47 -29.86 -21.78
N ASP A 68 -5.19 -30.99 -21.71
CA ASP A 68 -4.89 -32.11 -20.79
C ASP A 68 -3.66 -32.97 -21.19
N GLY A 69 -3.04 -32.66 -22.33
CA GLY A 69 -1.81 -33.28 -22.82
C GLY A 69 -1.93 -34.77 -23.17
N LYS A 70 -3.11 -35.38 -23.04
CA LYS A 70 -3.29 -36.82 -23.26
C LYS A 70 -3.33 -37.11 -24.77
N ASN A 71 -2.54 -38.10 -25.19
CA ASN A 71 -2.44 -38.61 -26.57
C ASN A 71 -1.73 -37.71 -27.61
N ILE A 72 -0.91 -36.75 -27.20
CA ILE A 72 -0.11 -35.94 -28.14
C ILE A 72 1.38 -36.01 -27.80
N MET A 73 2.26 -35.83 -28.80
CA MET A 73 3.70 -36.01 -28.64
C MET A 73 4.28 -35.11 -27.55
N PRO A 74 5.11 -35.70 -26.65
CA PRO A 74 6.11 -35.07 -25.79
C PRO A 74 6.18 -33.58 -25.87
N ASN A 75 6.84 -33.17 -26.95
CA ASN A 75 7.62 -31.97 -27.14
C ASN A 75 6.82 -30.68 -27.36
N LYS A 76 5.47 -30.77 -27.43
CA LYS A 76 4.64 -29.65 -27.89
C LYS A 76 3.74 -29.00 -26.84
N TYR A 77 3.35 -29.70 -25.78
CA TYR A 77 2.33 -29.20 -24.84
C TYR A 77 2.82 -29.21 -23.41
N ALA A 78 2.42 -28.20 -22.64
CA ALA A 78 2.59 -28.14 -21.20
C ALA A 78 1.20 -28.08 -20.56
N ASP A 79 1.03 -28.77 -19.43
CA ASP A 79 -0.19 -28.69 -18.62
C ASP A 79 -0.13 -27.43 -17.75
N ILE A 80 -0.94 -26.44 -18.12
CA ILE A 80 -0.94 -25.09 -17.54
C ILE A 80 -2.28 -24.83 -16.87
N HIS A 81 -2.24 -24.40 -15.61
CA HIS A 81 -3.44 -24.12 -14.82
C HIS A 81 -3.50 -22.66 -14.42
N PHE A 82 -4.68 -22.07 -14.59
CA PHE A 82 -5.06 -20.80 -13.98
C PHE A 82 -5.71 -21.05 -12.62
N THR A 83 -5.21 -20.39 -11.58
CA THR A 83 -5.77 -20.39 -10.22
C THR A 83 -5.99 -18.95 -9.75
N ASN A 84 -6.74 -18.76 -8.66
CA ASN A 84 -6.98 -17.44 -8.04
C ASN A 84 -7.46 -16.36 -9.03
N VAL A 85 -8.24 -16.77 -10.03
CA VAL A 85 -8.75 -15.88 -11.06
C VAL A 85 -9.73 -14.89 -10.45
N THR A 86 -9.41 -13.60 -10.54
CA THR A 86 -10.20 -12.49 -10.03
C THR A 86 -10.40 -11.48 -11.14
N TYR A 87 -11.65 -11.26 -11.53
CA TYR A 87 -12.00 -10.19 -12.46
C TYR A 87 -12.46 -8.98 -11.67
N THR A 88 -11.88 -7.84 -11.99
CA THR A 88 -12.27 -6.54 -11.46
C THR A 88 -12.92 -5.75 -12.59
N PRO A 89 -14.26 -5.69 -12.64
CA PRO A 89 -14.96 -4.98 -13.70
C PRO A 89 -14.58 -3.50 -13.73
N SER A 90 -14.62 -2.81 -12.59
CA SER A 90 -14.46 -1.35 -12.47
C SER A 90 -13.18 -0.78 -13.09
N ASN A 91 -12.09 -1.56 -13.15
CA ASN A 91 -10.84 -1.17 -13.79
C ASN A 91 -10.48 -2.04 -15.01
N LYS A 92 -11.40 -2.93 -15.42
CA LYS A 92 -11.25 -3.86 -16.54
C LYS A 92 -9.95 -4.67 -16.45
N LYS A 93 -9.63 -5.20 -15.26
CA LYS A 93 -8.48 -6.09 -15.07
C LYS A 93 -8.89 -7.49 -14.70
N LEU A 94 -8.15 -8.47 -15.23
CA LEU A 94 -8.23 -9.86 -14.84
C LEU A 94 -6.89 -10.26 -14.23
N CYS A 95 -6.91 -10.60 -12.94
CA CYS A 95 -5.77 -11.08 -12.19
C CYS A 95 -5.86 -12.58 -11.99
N PHE A 96 -4.73 -13.29 -12.08
CA PHE A 96 -4.69 -14.74 -11.95
C PHE A 96 -3.28 -15.23 -11.64
N ASP A 97 -3.25 -16.45 -11.13
CA ASP A 97 -2.04 -17.21 -10.89
C ASP A 97 -1.89 -18.29 -11.97
N ILE A 98 -0.68 -18.42 -12.53
CA ILE A 98 -0.34 -19.43 -13.53
C ILE A 98 0.64 -20.42 -12.91
N SER A 99 0.35 -21.71 -13.07
CA SER A 99 1.28 -22.78 -12.74
C SER A 99 1.43 -23.77 -13.90
N VAL A 100 2.66 -24.27 -14.09
CA VAL A 100 2.98 -25.33 -15.07
C VAL A 100 3.30 -26.59 -14.30
N SER A 101 2.46 -27.61 -14.43
CA SER A 101 2.61 -28.86 -13.69
C SER A 101 3.64 -29.82 -14.34
N ASP A 102 3.93 -29.64 -15.63
CA ASP A 102 4.87 -30.49 -16.38
C ASP A 102 6.34 -30.04 -16.21
N LEU A 103 7.09 -30.86 -15.49
CA LEU A 103 8.52 -30.70 -15.19
C LEU A 103 9.40 -30.62 -16.45
N SER A 104 8.94 -31.13 -17.58
CA SER A 104 9.69 -31.12 -18.84
C SER A 104 9.70 -29.75 -19.51
N TYR A 105 8.81 -28.84 -19.07
CA TYR A 105 8.59 -27.52 -19.68
C TYR A 105 8.71 -26.34 -18.71
N SER A 106 9.17 -26.60 -17.47
CA SER A 106 9.41 -25.58 -16.43
C SER A 106 10.65 -24.72 -16.70
N SER A 107 11.02 -24.49 -17.96
CA SER A 107 12.05 -23.56 -18.41
C SER A 107 11.79 -23.07 -19.84
N SER A 108 10.61 -23.37 -20.39
CA SER A 108 10.18 -22.87 -21.70
C SER A 108 9.68 -21.43 -21.58
N ASP A 109 9.80 -20.71 -22.68
CA ASP A 109 9.18 -19.41 -22.83
C ASP A 109 7.71 -19.56 -23.29
N TYR A 110 6.85 -18.70 -22.77
CA TYR A 110 5.42 -18.67 -23.05
C TYR A 110 4.98 -17.23 -23.35
N TYR A 111 3.85 -17.09 -24.03
CA TYR A 111 3.14 -15.81 -24.14
C TYR A 111 1.76 -15.92 -23.49
N LEU A 112 1.42 -14.91 -22.70
CA LEU A 112 0.04 -14.55 -22.40
C LEU A 112 -0.45 -13.62 -23.49
N ILE A 113 -1.59 -13.94 -24.10
CA ILE A 113 -2.19 -13.16 -25.18
C ILE A 113 -3.63 -12.83 -24.79
N THR A 114 -3.97 -11.54 -24.75
CA THR A 114 -5.36 -11.09 -24.72
C THR A 114 -5.86 -10.95 -26.16
N ARG A 115 -7.02 -11.53 -26.46
CA ARG A 115 -7.63 -11.49 -27.79
C ARG A 115 -9.15 -11.52 -27.71
N GLU A 116 -9.82 -10.98 -28.72
CA GLU A 116 -11.27 -11.17 -28.89
C GLU A 116 -11.60 -12.66 -28.97
N ARG A 117 -12.68 -13.08 -28.31
CA ARG A 117 -13.08 -14.49 -28.24
C ARG A 117 -13.23 -15.12 -29.63
N GLY A 118 -12.53 -16.23 -29.85
CA GLY A 118 -12.56 -16.95 -31.13
C GLY A 118 -11.84 -16.23 -32.28
N SER A 119 -11.14 -15.14 -31.99
CA SER A 119 -10.26 -14.43 -32.92
C SER A 119 -8.81 -14.90 -32.76
N THR A 120 -8.00 -14.64 -33.79
CA THR A 120 -6.53 -14.76 -33.73
C THR A 120 -5.85 -13.39 -33.58
N LEU A 121 -6.63 -12.30 -33.53
CA LEU A 121 -6.11 -10.94 -33.39
C LEU A 121 -5.66 -10.71 -31.95
N THR A 122 -4.38 -10.38 -31.79
CA THR A 122 -3.77 -10.08 -30.49
C THR A 122 -4.01 -8.62 -30.11
N GLU A 123 -4.71 -8.38 -29.01
CA GLU A 123 -4.85 -7.05 -28.40
C GLU A 123 -3.59 -6.69 -27.58
N SER A 124 -3.09 -7.65 -26.80
CA SER A 124 -1.88 -7.48 -26.02
C SER A 124 -1.15 -8.81 -25.82
N GLN A 125 0.17 -8.76 -25.62
CA GLN A 125 0.98 -9.95 -25.33
C GLN A 125 2.07 -9.69 -24.29
N ILE A 126 2.30 -10.65 -23.40
CA ILE A 126 3.37 -10.64 -22.40
C ILE A 126 4.15 -11.94 -22.53
N LYS A 127 5.47 -11.83 -22.69
CA LYS A 127 6.38 -12.98 -22.68
C LYS A 127 6.76 -13.31 -21.25
N PHE A 128 6.66 -14.57 -20.85
CA PHE A 128 7.04 -15.03 -19.51
C PHE A 128 7.75 -16.39 -19.56
N ASN A 129 8.46 -16.71 -18.47
CA ASN A 129 9.12 -17.99 -18.27
C ASN A 129 8.90 -18.43 -16.82
N ILE A 130 8.59 -19.71 -16.60
CA ILE A 130 8.45 -20.29 -15.25
C ILE A 130 9.62 -21.25 -15.07
N ASN A 131 10.61 -20.86 -14.25
CA ASN A 131 11.91 -21.54 -14.13
C ASN A 131 11.98 -22.59 -13.02
N SER A 132 10.86 -22.93 -12.35
CA SER A 132 10.85 -23.98 -11.33
C SER A 132 9.48 -24.64 -11.15
N THR A 133 9.50 -25.81 -10.53
CA THR A 133 8.35 -26.68 -10.26
C THR A 133 7.37 -26.13 -9.22
N SER A 134 7.75 -25.04 -8.55
CA SER A 134 7.04 -24.47 -7.39
C SER A 134 6.71 -23.00 -7.60
N GLN A 135 7.02 -22.43 -8.77
CA GLN A 135 6.82 -21.01 -9.02
C GLN A 135 5.47 -20.79 -9.71
N THR A 136 4.61 -20.08 -9.00
CA THR A 136 3.38 -19.53 -9.54
C THR A 136 3.69 -18.12 -10.05
N LEU A 137 3.27 -17.80 -11.28
CA LEU A 137 3.33 -16.43 -11.78
C LEU A 137 1.99 -15.76 -11.50
N HIS A 138 1.99 -14.71 -10.69
CA HIS A 138 0.85 -13.83 -10.53
C HIS A 138 0.89 -12.73 -11.59
N GLU A 139 -0.21 -12.52 -12.30
CA GLU A 139 -0.30 -11.50 -13.35
C GLU A 139 -1.67 -10.82 -13.34
N CYS A 140 -1.71 -9.53 -13.67
CA CYS A 140 -2.94 -8.74 -13.82
C CYS A 140 -2.91 -8.01 -15.17
N MET A 141 -3.80 -8.39 -16.08
CA MET A 141 -3.86 -7.81 -17.43
C MET A 141 -5.16 -7.06 -17.67
N GLY A 142 -5.12 -6.08 -18.58
CA GLY A 142 -6.33 -5.47 -19.12
C GLY A 142 -7.22 -6.54 -19.78
N TYR A 143 -8.52 -6.51 -19.49
CA TYR A 143 -9.48 -7.51 -19.88
C TYR A 143 -10.87 -6.92 -20.12
N SER A 144 -11.43 -7.18 -21.30
CA SER A 144 -12.85 -6.98 -21.58
C SER A 144 -13.59 -8.31 -21.54
N VAL A 145 -14.88 -8.28 -21.20
CA VAL A 145 -15.76 -9.47 -21.28
C VAL A 145 -15.94 -10.00 -22.71
N ALA A 146 -15.58 -9.19 -23.73
CA ALA A 146 -15.52 -9.63 -25.12
C ALA A 146 -14.27 -10.48 -25.43
N ASP A 147 -13.28 -10.48 -24.54
CA ASP A 147 -11.97 -11.09 -24.74
C ASP A 147 -11.84 -12.45 -24.03
N GLU A 148 -10.77 -13.14 -24.37
CA GLU A 148 -10.18 -14.25 -23.64
C GLU A 148 -8.68 -14.03 -23.50
N ILE A 149 -8.11 -14.50 -22.39
CA ILE A 149 -6.65 -14.56 -22.21
C ILE A 149 -6.23 -15.99 -22.45
N VAL A 150 -5.26 -16.18 -23.35
CA VAL A 150 -4.74 -17.49 -23.73
C VAL A 150 -3.26 -17.58 -23.45
N VAL A 151 -2.81 -18.76 -23.03
CA VAL A 151 -1.39 -19.10 -22.93
C VAL A 151 -0.99 -19.89 -24.17
N ILE A 152 0.10 -19.46 -24.80
CA ILE A 152 0.76 -20.18 -25.88
C ILE A 152 2.22 -20.42 -25.53
N LYS A 153 2.81 -21.48 -26.09
CA LYS A 153 4.24 -21.76 -25.96
C LYS A 153 5.03 -21.03 -27.04
N ASP A 154 6.15 -20.40 -26.69
CA ASP A 154 7.06 -19.76 -27.63
C ASP A 154 7.87 -20.84 -28.37
N ASN A 155 7.40 -21.25 -29.55
CA ASN A 155 8.14 -22.14 -30.43
C ASN A 155 9.03 -21.29 -31.35
N SER A 156 10.27 -21.03 -30.93
CA SER A 156 11.27 -20.20 -31.65
C SER A 156 11.55 -20.57 -33.13
N GLU A 157 11.00 -21.66 -33.66
CA GLU A 157 11.11 -22.04 -35.07
C GLU A 157 10.01 -21.42 -35.97
N ASP A 158 8.93 -20.87 -35.40
CA ASP A 158 7.80 -20.31 -36.15
C ASP A 158 7.69 -18.80 -35.88
N LEU A 159 8.60 -18.02 -36.48
CA LEU A 159 8.69 -16.56 -36.36
C LEU A 159 7.54 -15.80 -37.08
N ASN A 160 6.43 -16.46 -37.40
CA ASN A 160 5.31 -15.83 -38.08
C ASN A 160 3.96 -16.25 -37.44
N PRO A 161 3.38 -15.46 -36.52
CA PRO A 161 2.17 -15.79 -35.74
C PRO A 161 0.86 -16.01 -36.54
N SER A 162 0.93 -15.98 -37.88
CA SER A 162 -0.22 -16.01 -38.79
C SER A 162 -0.94 -17.37 -38.93
N SER A 163 -0.37 -18.46 -38.43
CA SER A 163 -1.00 -19.79 -38.45
C SER A 163 -1.56 -20.14 -37.08
N ALA A 164 -2.87 -20.42 -37.02
CA ALA A 164 -3.69 -20.74 -35.85
C ALA A 164 -2.87 -21.18 -34.61
N PHE A 165 -2.74 -20.26 -33.65
CA PHE A 165 -2.02 -20.53 -32.40
C PHE A 165 -2.64 -21.71 -31.66
N GLU A 166 -1.78 -22.64 -31.24
CA GLU A 166 -2.20 -23.75 -30.41
C GLU A 166 -2.27 -23.30 -28.94
N VAL A 167 -3.50 -23.04 -28.49
CA VAL A 167 -3.79 -22.57 -27.13
C VAL A 167 -3.55 -23.69 -26.14
N MET A 168 -2.70 -23.44 -25.15
CA MET A 168 -2.34 -24.39 -24.07
C MET A 168 -3.30 -24.29 -22.89
N ALA A 169 -3.70 -23.07 -22.57
CA ALA A 169 -4.71 -22.78 -21.56
C ALA A 169 -5.44 -21.49 -21.92
N LEU A 170 -6.66 -21.33 -21.43
CA LEU A 170 -7.43 -20.11 -21.56
C LEU A 170 -8.15 -19.77 -20.26
N VAL A 171 -8.37 -18.49 -20.07
CA VAL A 171 -9.28 -17.94 -19.07
C VAL A 171 -10.17 -16.88 -19.71
N LYS A 172 -11.45 -16.93 -19.39
CA LYS A 172 -12.43 -15.89 -19.75
C LYS A 172 -13.45 -15.72 -18.65
N VAL A 173 -14.07 -14.55 -18.60
CA VAL A 173 -15.10 -14.20 -17.61
C VAL A 173 -16.31 -13.65 -18.34
N ASP A 174 -17.48 -14.23 -18.05
CA ASP A 174 -18.77 -13.68 -18.45
C ASP A 174 -19.33 -12.85 -17.29
N ASP A 175 -19.82 -11.65 -17.60
CA ASP A 175 -20.47 -10.77 -16.64
C ASP A 175 -21.89 -10.46 -17.12
N GLN A 176 -22.88 -10.92 -16.36
CA GLN A 176 -24.30 -10.74 -16.69
C GLN A 176 -24.76 -9.29 -16.57
N MET A 177 -24.00 -8.45 -15.86
CA MET A 177 -24.34 -7.05 -15.62
C MET A 177 -23.41 -6.09 -16.37
N ALA A 178 -22.60 -6.56 -17.31
CA ALA A 178 -21.60 -5.75 -18.02
C ALA A 178 -22.17 -4.46 -18.66
N GLU A 179 -23.43 -4.49 -19.11
CA GLU A 179 -24.11 -3.33 -19.70
C GLU A 179 -24.57 -2.27 -18.69
N TYR A 180 -24.69 -2.63 -17.41
CA TYR A 180 -25.10 -1.74 -16.32
C TYR A 180 -23.90 -1.19 -15.56
N ARG A 181 -22.72 -1.81 -15.71
CA ARG A 181 -21.50 -1.36 -15.06
C ARG A 181 -20.97 -0.09 -15.72
N LYS A 182 -20.53 0.83 -14.86
CA LYS A 182 -19.97 2.14 -15.16
C LYS A 182 -18.51 2.15 -14.75
N TYR A 183 -17.71 2.94 -15.45
CA TYR A 183 -16.27 2.99 -15.27
C TYR A 183 -15.83 4.44 -15.24
N PRO A 184 -14.80 4.81 -14.46
CA PRO A 184 -14.16 6.09 -14.63
C PRO A 184 -13.60 6.20 -16.06
N ASP A 185 -13.64 7.40 -16.62
CA ASP A 185 -13.29 7.64 -18.02
C ASP A 185 -11.80 7.42 -18.29
N ASP A 186 -10.96 7.76 -17.30
CA ASP A 186 -9.52 7.54 -17.33
C ASP A 186 -8.94 7.58 -15.91
N GLY A 187 -7.84 6.88 -15.68
CA GLY A 187 -7.10 6.88 -14.44
C GLY A 187 -5.62 6.67 -14.72
N GLY A 188 -4.82 7.70 -14.49
CA GLY A 188 -3.40 7.66 -14.79
C GLY A 188 -2.56 8.17 -13.64
N TYR A 189 -1.37 7.61 -13.48
CA TYR A 189 -0.48 7.98 -12.40
C TYR A 189 0.93 8.22 -12.94
N PHE A 190 1.56 9.26 -12.40
CA PHE A 190 2.93 9.63 -12.75
C PHE A 190 3.70 9.76 -11.45
N THR A 191 4.57 8.79 -11.18
CA THR A 191 5.60 9.01 -10.16
C THR A 191 6.58 10.01 -10.72
N SER A 192 6.82 11.07 -9.95
CA SER A 192 7.87 12.01 -10.27
C SER A 192 8.79 12.06 -9.07
N ASN A 193 9.98 11.48 -9.20
CA ASN A 193 11.05 11.67 -8.22
C ASN A 193 11.56 13.12 -8.36
N TYR A 194 10.74 14.10 -7.99
CA TYR A 194 11.14 15.51 -7.99
C TYR A 194 12.02 15.75 -6.77
N VAL A 195 13.34 15.74 -6.98
CA VAL A 195 14.37 16.01 -5.96
C VAL A 195 14.37 17.49 -5.49
N THR A 196 13.36 18.31 -5.84
CA THR A 196 13.50 19.79 -5.76
C THR A 196 12.32 20.57 -5.17
N SER A 197 11.31 19.94 -4.55
CA SER A 197 10.20 20.70 -3.96
C SER A 197 10.34 20.84 -2.44
N ILE A 198 10.18 22.08 -1.97
CA ILE A 198 10.64 22.64 -0.69
C ILE A 198 9.58 22.45 0.43
N SER A 199 8.57 21.60 0.22
CA SER A 199 7.40 21.49 1.12
C SER A 199 7.36 20.23 1.99
N ALA A 200 8.17 19.20 1.73
CA ALA A 200 8.39 18.15 2.72
C ALA A 200 9.15 18.77 3.90
N GLU A 201 8.86 18.38 5.14
CA GLU A 201 9.69 18.74 6.28
C GLU A 201 11.14 18.41 5.91
N VAL A 202 11.94 19.45 5.67
CA VAL A 202 13.25 19.37 5.03
C VAL A 202 14.17 18.58 5.95
N GLY A 203 14.16 17.25 5.86
CA GLY A 203 14.85 16.38 6.82
C GLY A 203 14.66 14.87 6.65
N THR A 204 13.51 14.37 6.18
CA THR A 204 13.23 12.92 6.11
C THR A 204 13.14 12.41 4.66
N PRO A 205 13.58 11.17 4.37
CA PRO A 205 13.38 10.54 3.07
C PRO A 205 11.89 10.34 2.75
N TYR A 206 11.50 10.56 1.50
CA TYR A 206 10.10 10.48 1.06
C TYR A 206 9.96 9.94 -0.38
N ILE A 207 8.74 9.54 -0.73
CA ILE A 207 8.26 9.35 -2.11
C ILE A 207 7.20 10.42 -2.38
N ASP A 208 7.29 11.12 -3.52
CA ASP A 208 6.28 12.07 -4.01
C ASP A 208 5.71 11.56 -5.34
N PHE A 209 4.39 11.52 -5.44
CA PHE A 209 3.70 11.07 -6.65
C PHE A 209 2.56 12.00 -7.04
N LYS A 210 2.33 12.02 -8.36
CA LYS A 210 1.20 12.71 -8.97
C LYS A 210 0.16 11.69 -9.39
N TYR A 211 -1.09 11.98 -9.07
CA TYR A 211 -2.21 11.14 -9.44
C TYR A 211 -3.27 12.00 -10.12
N HIS A 212 -3.82 11.50 -11.23
CA HIS A 212 -4.98 12.11 -11.86
C HIS A 212 -6.03 11.05 -12.16
N LEU A 213 -7.28 11.38 -11.87
CA LEU A 213 -8.43 10.53 -12.11
C LEU A 213 -9.51 11.34 -12.81
N VAL A 214 -10.03 10.84 -13.92
CA VAL A 214 -11.20 11.39 -14.60
C VAL A 214 -12.40 10.51 -14.25
N ASP A 215 -13.31 11.06 -13.46
CA ASP A 215 -14.46 10.34 -12.91
C ASP A 215 -15.71 11.22 -13.01
N SER A 216 -16.25 11.29 -14.23
CA SER A 216 -17.44 12.08 -14.57
C SER A 216 -18.72 11.59 -13.90
N GLU A 217 -18.75 10.32 -13.53
CA GLU A 217 -19.90 9.68 -12.91
C GLU A 217 -19.84 9.63 -11.38
N ARG A 218 -18.76 10.14 -10.75
CA ARG A 218 -18.54 10.16 -9.30
C ARG A 218 -18.59 8.76 -8.69
N LEU A 219 -17.91 7.83 -9.36
CA LEU A 219 -17.89 6.41 -9.03
C LEU A 219 -16.87 6.07 -7.95
N ILE A 220 -15.78 6.82 -7.85
CA ILE A 220 -14.69 6.54 -6.90
C ILE A 220 -14.86 7.44 -5.67
N GLU A 221 -14.79 6.86 -4.49
CA GLU A 221 -15.01 7.56 -3.22
C GLU A 221 -13.72 7.82 -2.45
N SER A 222 -12.76 6.90 -2.51
CA SER A 222 -11.44 7.09 -1.92
C SER A 222 -10.35 6.30 -2.65
N ILE A 223 -9.11 6.69 -2.41
CA ILE A 223 -7.89 5.98 -2.84
C ILE A 223 -7.10 5.62 -1.59
N TYR A 224 -6.69 4.37 -1.51
CA TYR A 224 -5.76 3.86 -0.52
C TYR A 224 -4.42 3.67 -1.21
N ILE A 225 -3.38 4.24 -0.63
CA ILE A 225 -2.00 4.04 -1.05
C ILE A 225 -1.31 3.19 -0.01
N GLU A 226 -0.69 2.11 -0.43
CA GLU A 226 0.19 1.30 0.41
C GLU A 226 1.59 1.26 -0.19
N VAL A 227 2.61 1.45 0.63
CA VAL A 227 4.01 1.36 0.23
C VAL A 227 4.57 0.06 0.75
N TYR A 228 4.88 -0.84 -0.17
CA TYR A 228 5.42 -2.15 0.13
C TYR A 228 6.93 -2.16 0.00
N TYR A 229 7.56 -2.81 0.96
CA TYR A 229 8.93 -3.26 0.84
C TYR A 229 8.93 -4.74 0.45
N ARG A 230 9.12 -5.00 -0.85
CA ARG A 230 8.88 -6.31 -1.48
C ARG A 230 9.75 -7.45 -0.97
N GLU A 231 10.97 -7.16 -0.52
CA GLU A 231 11.87 -8.19 0.00
C GLU A 231 11.27 -8.95 1.19
N PHE A 232 10.38 -8.31 1.96
CA PHE A 232 9.68 -8.91 3.10
C PHE A 232 8.15 -8.92 2.96
N ASP A 233 7.64 -8.53 1.80
CA ASP A 233 6.20 -8.36 1.52
C ASP A 233 5.48 -7.56 2.62
N LEU A 234 6.10 -6.45 3.05
CA LEU A 234 5.69 -5.67 4.21
C LEU A 234 5.17 -4.29 3.79
N VAL A 235 4.00 -3.90 4.29
CA VAL A 235 3.48 -2.52 4.16
C VAL A 235 4.17 -1.62 5.19
N VAL A 236 4.98 -0.68 4.73
CA VAL A 236 5.76 0.24 5.59
C VAL A 236 5.11 1.62 5.74
N ALA A 237 4.16 1.94 4.88
CA ALA A 237 3.33 3.14 5.01
C ALA A 237 2.01 2.91 4.29
N ALA A 238 0.93 3.45 4.84
CA ALA A 238 -0.37 3.47 4.21
C ALA A 238 -1.00 4.86 4.34
N LYS A 239 -1.80 5.25 3.35
CA LYS A 239 -2.50 6.52 3.33
C LYS A 239 -3.81 6.39 2.58
N GLU A 240 -4.91 6.72 3.23
CA GLU A 240 -6.19 6.91 2.57
C GLU A 240 -6.40 8.39 2.22
N ILE A 241 -6.97 8.63 1.05
CA ILE A 241 -7.44 9.94 0.62
C ILE A 241 -8.89 9.79 0.18
N GLU A 242 -9.81 10.20 1.04
CA GLU A 242 -11.23 10.33 0.70
C GLU A 242 -11.46 11.48 -0.27
N PHE A 243 -12.29 11.25 -1.28
CA PHE A 243 -12.68 12.25 -2.25
C PHE A 243 -13.86 13.05 -1.77
N THR A 244 -13.80 14.36 -2.01
CA THR A 244 -14.90 15.27 -1.73
C THR A 244 -15.25 16.05 -2.99
N GLU A 245 -16.49 16.53 -3.10
CA GLU A 245 -16.95 17.33 -4.24
C GLU A 245 -16.06 18.55 -4.53
N ALA A 246 -15.40 19.10 -3.50
CA ALA A 246 -14.49 20.23 -3.66
C ALA A 246 -13.17 19.88 -4.39
N MET A 247 -12.82 18.59 -4.47
CA MET A 247 -11.60 18.11 -5.11
C MET A 247 -11.77 17.93 -6.63
N TYR A 248 -13.01 17.78 -7.10
CA TYR A 248 -13.31 17.66 -8.52
C TYR A 248 -13.21 19.02 -9.23
N GLN A 249 -12.43 19.06 -10.31
CA GLN A 249 -12.37 20.18 -11.24
C GLN A 249 -12.73 19.70 -12.65
N ASN A 250 -13.95 20.03 -13.10
CA ASN A 250 -14.50 19.54 -14.37
C ASN A 250 -14.37 18.01 -14.50
N ASP A 251 -14.86 17.29 -13.50
CA ASP A 251 -14.86 15.82 -13.45
C ASP A 251 -13.49 15.16 -13.27
N VAL A 252 -12.44 15.95 -13.03
CA VAL A 252 -11.09 15.44 -12.80
C VAL A 252 -10.64 15.74 -11.38
N ILE A 253 -10.06 14.75 -10.71
CA ILE A 253 -9.31 14.93 -9.48
C ILE A 253 -7.82 14.96 -9.84
N HIS A 254 -7.15 16.02 -9.42
CA HIS A 254 -5.70 16.17 -9.58
C HIS A 254 -5.02 16.25 -8.22
N PHE A 255 -4.11 15.31 -7.98
CA PHE A 255 -3.14 15.40 -6.91
C PHE A 255 -1.77 15.68 -7.51
N ASP A 256 -1.30 16.92 -7.33
CA ASP A 256 0.00 17.34 -7.81
C ASP A 256 1.15 16.88 -6.90
N HIS A 257 0.87 16.59 -5.64
CA HIS A 257 1.85 16.19 -4.63
C HIS A 257 1.20 15.31 -3.56
N ILE A 258 1.40 13.99 -3.67
CA ILE A 258 1.13 13.07 -2.57
C ILE A 258 2.47 12.61 -2.03
N VAL A 259 2.81 13.11 -0.85
CA VAL A 259 4.06 12.79 -0.15
C VAL A 259 3.82 11.69 0.88
N ILE A 260 4.68 10.67 0.85
CA ILE A 260 4.82 9.65 1.89
C ILE A 260 6.26 9.75 2.42
N ASP A 261 6.40 10.18 3.65
CA ASP A 261 7.68 10.42 4.32
C ASP A 261 8.00 9.34 5.36
N GLY A 262 9.10 9.51 6.09
CA GLY A 262 9.54 8.55 7.12
C GLY A 262 10.09 7.24 6.56
N LEU A 263 10.43 7.22 5.27
CA LEU A 263 10.98 6.05 4.59
C LEU A 263 12.51 5.94 4.80
N SER A 264 13.08 4.79 4.48
CA SER A 264 14.54 4.68 4.37
C SER A 264 15.06 5.44 3.15
N PRO A 265 16.26 6.03 3.20
CA PRO A 265 16.82 6.80 2.09
C PRO A 265 17.33 5.89 0.96
N ASN A 266 17.07 6.27 -0.29
CA ASN A 266 17.51 5.55 -1.50
C ASN A 266 17.06 4.08 -1.59
N THR A 267 16.04 3.69 -0.83
CA THR A 267 15.45 2.36 -0.86
C THR A 267 14.34 2.29 -1.90
N GLU A 268 14.29 1.20 -2.67
CA GLU A 268 13.21 0.90 -3.62
C GLU A 268 12.02 0.27 -2.91
N PHE A 269 10.84 0.77 -3.22
CA PHE A 269 9.55 0.32 -2.71
C PHE A 269 8.60 0.08 -3.88
N GLU A 270 7.58 -0.75 -3.68
CA GLU A 270 6.45 -0.84 -4.60
C GLU A 270 5.24 -0.13 -3.98
N VAL A 271 4.75 0.90 -4.65
CA VAL A 271 3.57 1.65 -4.23
C VAL A 271 2.36 1.03 -4.87
N PHE A 272 1.45 0.51 -4.06
CA PHE A 272 0.15 -0.01 -4.44
C PHE A 272 -0.92 1.04 -4.24
N LEU A 273 -1.88 1.05 -5.16
CA LEU A 273 -3.06 1.87 -5.11
C LEU A 273 -4.27 0.94 -5.11
N TYR A 274 -5.15 1.17 -4.16
CA TYR A 274 -6.48 0.60 -4.09
C TYR A 274 -7.50 1.74 -4.12
N CYS A 275 -8.74 1.43 -4.45
CA CYS A 275 -9.83 2.38 -4.42
C CYS A 275 -11.07 1.81 -3.77
N SER A 276 -11.87 2.68 -3.17
CA SER A 276 -13.27 2.43 -2.82
C SER A 276 -14.21 3.14 -3.80
N GLY A 277 -15.45 2.68 -3.88
CA GLY A 277 -16.49 3.29 -4.68
C GLY A 277 -17.48 2.27 -5.22
N THR A 278 -18.02 2.55 -6.40
CA THR A 278 -19.00 1.69 -7.07
C THR A 278 -18.80 1.68 -8.58
N ASP A 279 -19.14 0.57 -9.23
CA ASP A 279 -19.29 0.53 -10.69
C ASP A 279 -20.75 0.67 -11.13
N GLY A 280 -21.63 1.16 -10.26
CA GLY A 280 -23.06 1.29 -10.51
C GLY A 280 -23.86 -0.01 -10.33
N VAL A 281 -23.20 -1.16 -10.16
CA VAL A 281 -23.84 -2.45 -9.85
C VAL A 281 -23.46 -2.90 -8.44
N GLU A 282 -22.17 -2.83 -8.11
CA GLU A 282 -21.61 -3.24 -6.82
C GLU A 282 -20.77 -2.13 -6.20
N GLU A 283 -20.75 -2.08 -4.87
CA GLU A 283 -19.84 -1.25 -4.09
C GLU A 283 -18.59 -2.06 -3.72
N TYR A 284 -17.44 -1.38 -3.63
CA TYR A 284 -16.17 -1.95 -3.24
C TYR A 284 -15.41 -0.99 -2.32
N GLU A 285 -14.74 -1.51 -1.30
CA GLU A 285 -14.00 -0.69 -0.32
C GLU A 285 -12.49 -0.72 -0.54
N TYR A 286 -11.93 -1.82 -1.09
CA TYR A 286 -10.49 -2.01 -1.14
C TYR A 286 -10.04 -2.74 -2.39
N LEU A 287 -10.33 -2.14 -3.53
CA LEU A 287 -10.11 -2.77 -4.82
C LEU A 287 -8.77 -2.37 -5.42
N TYR A 288 -7.93 -3.35 -5.78
CA TYR A 288 -6.65 -3.08 -6.41
C TYR A 288 -6.83 -2.29 -7.71
N TRP A 289 -6.12 -1.16 -7.81
CA TRP A 289 -6.16 -0.25 -8.94
C TRP A 289 -4.89 -0.36 -9.79
N ALA A 290 -3.72 -0.15 -9.18
CA ALA A 290 -2.42 -0.18 -9.86
C ALA A 290 -1.27 -0.30 -8.86
N SER A 291 -0.08 -0.67 -9.33
CA SER A 291 1.16 -0.58 -8.56
C SER A 291 2.30 0.00 -9.40
N ARG A 292 3.34 0.51 -8.73
CA ARG A 292 4.61 0.91 -9.35
C ARG A 292 5.77 0.98 -8.38
N ASN A 293 6.94 0.66 -8.89
CA ASN A 293 8.18 0.85 -8.14
C ASN A 293 8.56 2.33 -8.05
N ALA A 294 8.94 2.76 -6.85
CA ALA A 294 9.45 4.08 -6.56
C ALA A 294 10.65 3.98 -5.63
N THR A 295 11.64 4.82 -5.85
CA THR A 295 12.80 4.94 -4.95
C THR A 295 12.62 6.20 -4.12
N SER A 296 12.68 6.03 -2.81
CA SER A 296 12.69 7.14 -1.85
C SER A 296 13.85 8.11 -2.08
N SER A 297 13.65 9.37 -1.73
CA SER A 297 14.67 10.41 -1.83
C SER A 297 15.87 10.12 -0.92
N GLY A 298 17.08 10.51 -1.33
CA GLY A 298 18.23 10.54 -0.44
C GLY A 298 18.14 11.63 0.64
N ILE A 299 19.08 11.63 1.58
CA ILE A 299 19.20 12.67 2.60
C ILE A 299 19.90 13.91 2.00
N ILE A 300 19.26 15.08 2.08
CA ILE A 300 19.77 16.32 1.46
C ILE A 300 20.60 17.18 2.44
N SER A 301 20.52 16.96 3.76
CA SER A 301 21.33 17.73 4.74
C SER A 301 22.03 16.86 5.79
N GLU A 302 23.37 16.95 5.84
CA GLU A 302 24.21 16.33 6.89
C GLU A 302 23.93 16.95 8.28
N SER A 303 23.39 18.17 8.34
CA SER A 303 23.20 18.92 9.59
C SER A 303 22.05 18.44 10.48
N MET A 304 21.14 17.61 9.96
CA MET A 304 20.09 16.96 10.77
C MET A 304 20.42 15.51 11.13
N ILE A 305 21.47 14.94 10.53
CA ILE A 305 22.03 13.63 10.87
C ILE A 305 23.37 13.87 11.58
N VAL A 306 23.33 14.53 12.73
CA VAL A 306 24.56 14.76 13.52
C VAL A 306 25.05 13.47 14.20
N SER A 307 24.38 12.33 13.98
CA SER A 307 24.81 11.11 14.64
C SER A 307 24.49 9.79 13.94
N ALA A 308 23.87 9.65 12.77
CA ALA A 308 23.71 8.30 12.18
C ALA A 308 25.09 7.62 11.99
N ARG A 309 25.20 6.34 12.33
CA ARG A 309 26.20 5.50 11.67
C ARG A 309 25.92 5.68 10.17
N PRO A 310 26.89 6.07 9.32
CA PRO A 310 26.67 6.62 7.97
C PRO A 310 25.95 5.74 6.92
N SER A 311 25.23 4.71 7.36
CA SER A 311 24.55 3.72 6.54
C SER A 311 23.29 3.15 7.20
N LEU A 312 23.14 3.26 8.53
CA LEU A 312 22.08 2.57 9.28
C LEU A 312 20.90 3.50 9.52
N TRP A 313 19.72 3.09 9.07
CA TRP A 313 18.42 3.72 9.26
C TRP A 313 17.49 2.79 10.04
N GLY A 314 16.54 3.37 10.76
CA GLY A 314 15.49 2.61 11.45
C GLY A 314 14.16 3.31 11.26
N THR A 315 13.08 2.56 11.25
CA THR A 315 11.73 3.11 11.15
C THR A 315 10.78 2.27 11.99
N ILE A 316 9.90 2.95 12.72
CA ILE A 316 8.75 2.33 13.40
C ILE A 316 7.57 2.68 12.52
N PHE A 317 6.93 1.67 11.92
CA PHE A 317 5.90 1.91 10.91
C PHE A 317 4.49 1.57 11.41
N ASN A 318 4.38 0.74 12.45
CA ASN A 318 3.11 0.39 13.05
C ASN A 318 3.26 0.11 14.55
N PHE A 319 2.15 0.21 15.27
CA PHE A 319 2.07 -0.28 16.63
C PHE A 319 0.66 -0.77 16.96
N GLU A 320 0.57 -1.89 17.68
CA GLU A 320 -0.69 -2.46 18.13
C GLU A 320 -0.75 -2.46 19.66
N VAL A 321 -1.78 -1.83 20.22
CA VAL A 321 -1.97 -1.75 21.68
C VAL A 321 -2.76 -2.95 22.17
N GLY A 322 -2.07 -3.93 22.76
CA GLY A 322 -2.69 -5.06 23.45
C GLY A 322 -3.12 -4.77 24.89
N ASP A 323 -3.59 -5.81 25.57
CA ASP A 323 -4.07 -5.74 26.96
C ASP A 323 -2.93 -5.39 27.94
N THR A 324 -1.78 -6.07 27.83
CA THR A 324 -0.64 -5.94 28.74
C THR A 324 0.62 -5.39 28.07
N THR A 325 0.75 -5.56 26.77
CA THR A 325 1.90 -5.11 25.99
C THR A 325 1.43 -4.37 24.75
N THR A 326 2.30 -3.50 24.23
CA THR A 326 2.15 -2.87 22.93
C THR A 326 3.22 -3.43 22.02
N GLU A 327 2.81 -3.95 20.87
CA GLU A 327 3.70 -4.40 19.82
C GLU A 327 4.11 -3.19 18.99
N PHE A 328 5.42 -2.99 18.80
CA PHE A 328 5.96 -1.99 17.89
C PHE A 328 6.60 -2.69 16.71
N ASP A 329 6.07 -2.46 15.53
CA ASP A 329 6.64 -2.98 14.30
C ASP A 329 7.68 -2.01 13.75
N TYR A 330 8.84 -2.55 13.40
CA TYR A 330 9.98 -1.79 12.95
C TYR A 330 10.76 -2.49 11.86
N TYR A 331 11.54 -1.71 11.12
CA TYR A 331 12.56 -2.24 10.23
C TYR A 331 13.86 -1.44 10.34
N LEU A 332 14.99 -2.08 10.04
CA LEU A 332 16.32 -1.48 10.05
C LEU A 332 16.96 -1.61 8.66
N ASP A 333 17.27 -0.50 8.02
CA ASP A 333 17.92 -0.44 6.71
C ASP A 333 19.41 -0.10 6.84
N ASN A 334 20.27 -0.74 6.06
CA ASN A 334 21.70 -0.45 6.03
C ASN A 334 22.18 -0.30 4.58
N ASP A 335 22.27 0.94 4.10
CA ASP A 335 22.59 1.31 2.71
C ASP A 335 21.62 0.71 1.67
N GLY A 336 20.32 0.81 1.90
CA GLY A 336 19.28 0.30 0.99
C GLY A 336 19.10 -1.23 1.06
N VAL A 337 19.76 -1.90 2.00
CA VAL A 337 19.58 -3.31 2.32
C VAL A 337 19.07 -3.42 3.76
N VAL A 338 17.83 -3.86 3.92
CA VAL A 338 17.25 -4.10 5.24
C VAL A 338 17.91 -5.33 5.88
N LYS A 339 18.79 -5.07 6.85
CA LYS A 339 19.59 -6.12 7.51
C LYS A 339 18.80 -6.70 8.67
N TYR A 340 18.11 -7.80 8.41
CA TYR A 340 17.60 -8.63 9.51
C TYR A 340 18.56 -9.74 9.94
N GLN A 341 19.54 -10.20 9.14
CA GLN A 341 20.09 -11.55 9.40
C GLN A 341 21.60 -11.72 9.66
N ASP A 342 22.48 -10.75 9.38
CA ASP A 342 23.92 -11.10 9.30
C ASP A 342 24.88 -10.44 10.32
N ALA A 343 24.41 -9.59 11.24
CA ALA A 343 25.24 -9.10 12.35
C ALA A 343 24.41 -8.60 13.53
N PRO A 344 24.83 -8.85 14.79
CA PRO A 344 24.23 -8.18 15.94
C PRO A 344 24.38 -6.66 15.75
N LEU A 345 23.27 -5.98 15.52
CA LEU A 345 23.19 -4.54 15.54
C LEU A 345 23.03 -4.14 17.01
N ASP A 346 23.98 -3.36 17.54
CA ASP A 346 23.90 -2.76 18.88
C ASP A 346 22.81 -1.68 18.89
N VAL A 347 21.54 -2.07 18.75
CA VAL A 347 20.37 -1.19 18.62
C VAL A 347 19.35 -1.58 19.69
N VAL A 348 18.70 -0.57 20.26
CA VAL A 348 17.67 -0.71 21.29
C VAL A 348 16.49 0.20 20.99
N LEU A 349 15.31 -0.22 21.42
CA LEU A 349 14.13 0.62 21.50
C LEU A 349 14.08 1.23 22.91
N ARG A 350 14.09 2.56 23.00
CA ARG A 350 14.04 3.31 24.26
C ARG A 350 12.76 4.13 24.33
N ILE A 351 12.16 4.14 25.50
CA ILE A 351 10.94 4.90 25.79
C ILE A 351 11.33 6.07 26.68
N TYR A 352 10.86 7.25 26.29
CA TYR A 352 11.07 8.50 26.99
C TYR A 352 9.73 9.09 27.41
N ASP A 353 9.67 9.63 28.62
CA ASP A 353 8.50 10.40 29.09
C ASP A 353 8.39 11.77 28.38
N ASN A 354 7.35 12.53 28.70
CA ASN A 354 7.12 13.88 28.18
C ASN A 354 8.18 14.92 28.58
N LEU A 355 9.01 14.61 29.57
CA LEU A 355 10.16 15.41 29.99
C LEU A 355 11.47 14.92 29.33
N ASN A 356 11.37 13.95 28.41
CA ASN A 356 12.47 13.31 27.71
C ASN A 356 13.44 12.56 28.65
N HIS A 357 12.94 12.04 29.78
CA HIS A 357 13.67 11.08 30.61
C HIS A 357 13.42 9.65 30.11
N LYS A 358 14.49 8.87 30.00
CA LYS A 358 14.39 7.44 29.65
C LYS A 358 13.67 6.67 30.77
N VAL A 359 12.56 6.02 30.43
CA VAL A 359 11.77 5.21 31.37
C VAL A 359 11.92 3.70 31.14
N ALA A 360 12.22 3.27 29.91
CA ALA A 360 12.43 1.87 29.58
C ALA A 360 13.41 1.70 28.40
N GLU A 361 13.97 0.50 28.29
CA GLU A 361 14.88 0.10 27.21
C GLU A 361 14.65 -1.37 26.89
N TYR A 362 14.51 -1.67 25.60
CA TYR A 362 14.26 -3.01 25.07
C TYR A 362 15.34 -3.35 24.04
N PRO A 363 16.05 -4.48 24.19
CA PRO A 363 16.98 -4.95 23.18
C PRO A 363 16.23 -5.31 21.90
N MET A 364 16.81 -4.98 20.75
CA MET A 364 16.28 -5.36 19.45
C MET A 364 17.10 -6.55 18.95
N GLU A 365 16.42 -7.64 18.62
CA GLU A 365 17.05 -8.88 18.18
C GLU A 365 17.22 -8.89 16.65
N SER A 366 18.32 -9.46 16.17
CA SER A 366 18.47 -9.72 14.73
C SER A 366 17.40 -10.73 14.30
N GLY A 367 16.70 -10.44 13.21
CA GLY A 367 15.72 -11.35 12.62
C GLY A 367 14.29 -11.14 13.12
N THR A 368 14.06 -10.16 14.00
CA THR A 368 12.72 -9.76 14.43
C THR A 368 12.36 -8.40 13.82
N ASN A 369 11.07 -8.21 13.53
CA ASN A 369 10.49 -6.95 13.06
C ASN A 369 9.56 -6.33 14.11
N THR A 370 9.50 -6.91 15.32
CA THR A 370 8.58 -6.50 16.38
C THR A 370 9.31 -6.35 17.72
N VAL A 371 8.96 -5.34 18.51
CA VAL A 371 9.34 -5.24 19.93
C VAL A 371 8.09 -5.18 20.78
N GLN A 372 7.99 -6.08 21.75
CA GLN A 372 6.91 -6.08 22.74
C GLN A 372 7.30 -5.23 23.95
N VAL A 373 6.57 -4.12 24.12
CA VAL A 373 6.76 -3.16 25.20
C VAL A 373 5.69 -3.34 26.27
N ASP A 374 6.09 -3.31 27.54
CA ASP A 374 5.13 -3.36 28.65
C ASP A 374 4.36 -2.03 28.73
N LYS A 375 3.03 -2.15 28.72
CA LYS A 375 2.10 -1.02 28.69
C LYS A 375 2.27 -0.07 29.88
N THR A 376 2.83 -0.54 31.00
CA THR A 376 3.11 0.29 32.19
C THR A 376 4.10 1.42 31.96
N TYR A 377 4.94 1.33 30.92
CA TYR A 377 5.87 2.40 30.54
C TYR A 377 5.25 3.41 29.55
N LEU A 378 4.08 3.10 29.01
CA LEU A 378 3.33 3.97 28.10
C LEU A 378 2.35 4.82 28.93
N LYS A 379 2.42 6.13 28.71
CA LYS A 379 1.60 7.13 29.42
C LYS A 379 0.87 8.01 28.42
N GLU A 380 0.17 9.03 28.91
CA GLU A 380 -0.55 9.98 28.05
C GLU A 380 0.32 10.60 26.94
N TYR A 381 1.61 10.82 27.24
CA TYR A 381 2.59 11.33 26.29
C TYR A 381 3.93 10.62 26.47
N TYR A 382 4.46 10.06 25.39
CA TYR A 382 5.78 9.44 25.38
C TYR A 382 6.43 9.52 24.00
N THR A 383 7.76 9.39 23.98
CA THR A 383 8.55 9.29 22.75
C THR A 383 9.26 7.95 22.72
N ILE A 384 9.12 7.22 21.63
CA ILE A 384 9.86 6.00 21.38
C ILE A 384 10.97 6.32 20.41
N LYS A 385 12.17 5.83 20.71
CA LYS A 385 13.33 5.99 19.84
C LYS A 385 14.01 4.66 19.60
N ILE A 386 14.36 4.39 18.35
CA ILE A 386 15.32 3.36 18.00
C ILE A 386 16.70 4.02 18.05
N GLU A 387 17.59 3.51 18.88
CA GLU A 387 18.91 4.12 19.10
C GLU A 387 20.03 3.08 19.15
N THR A 388 21.25 3.46 18.78
CA THR A 388 22.40 2.58 19.02
C THR A 388 22.82 2.58 20.50
N VAL A 389 23.31 1.43 21.00
CA VAL A 389 23.61 1.20 22.42
C VAL A 389 24.85 1.99 22.88
N GLN A 390 25.94 1.92 22.11
CA GLN A 390 27.26 2.41 22.52
C GLN A 390 27.44 3.92 22.34
N THR A 391 26.73 4.50 21.38
CA THR A 391 26.69 5.95 21.12
C THR A 391 25.23 6.24 20.84
N PRO A 392 24.48 7.04 21.62
CA PRO A 392 23.05 7.22 21.41
C PRO A 392 22.82 8.06 20.15
N ILE A 393 22.85 7.35 19.04
CA ILE A 393 22.50 7.78 17.70
C ILE A 393 21.03 7.46 17.55
N ILE A 394 20.20 8.44 17.25
CA ILE A 394 18.77 8.23 17.02
C ILE A 394 18.60 7.81 15.55
N LEU A 395 18.06 6.61 15.35
CA LEU A 395 17.76 6.03 14.03
C LEU A 395 16.30 6.29 13.64
N SER A 396 15.40 6.23 14.62
CA SER A 396 13.98 6.53 14.47
C SER A 396 13.48 7.22 15.74
N SER A 397 12.47 8.08 15.61
CA SER A 397 11.76 8.66 16.74
C SER A 397 10.28 8.79 16.42
N LEU A 398 9.43 8.23 17.27
CA LEU A 398 7.98 8.32 17.18
C LEU A 398 7.44 8.95 18.46
N TYR A 399 6.73 10.07 18.33
CA TYR A 399 6.00 10.68 19.44
C TYR A 399 4.58 10.14 19.46
N ILE A 400 4.16 9.58 20.58
CA ILE A 400 2.80 9.07 20.75
C ILE A 400 2.12 9.86 21.86
N SER A 401 1.01 10.50 21.48
CA SER A 401 0.02 11.04 22.41
C SER A 401 -1.19 10.12 22.44
N TYR A 402 -1.66 9.84 23.64
CA TYR A 402 -2.74 8.91 23.89
C TYR A 402 -3.60 9.49 24.99
N GLY A 403 -4.82 9.92 24.69
CA GLY A 403 -5.62 10.53 25.73
C GLY A 403 -6.87 11.25 25.26
N VAL A 404 -7.60 11.73 26.25
CA VAL A 404 -8.87 12.45 26.14
C VAL A 404 -8.77 13.91 26.57
N HIS A 405 -7.55 14.41 26.81
CA HIS A 405 -7.33 15.84 27.05
C HIS A 405 -7.67 16.63 25.79
N GLY A 406 -8.60 17.57 25.90
CA GLY A 406 -9.06 18.34 24.75
C GLY A 406 -9.86 17.53 23.73
N CYS A 407 -10.32 16.30 24.06
CA CYS A 407 -11.11 15.49 23.12
C CYS A 407 -12.48 16.09 22.77
N LEU A 408 -12.87 17.18 23.42
CA LEU A 408 -14.07 17.92 23.09
C LEU A 408 -13.67 19.28 22.54
N ASP A 409 -13.90 19.45 21.25
CA ASP A 409 -13.61 20.65 20.49
C ASP A 409 -14.91 21.38 20.10
N TYR A 410 -14.77 22.67 19.80
CA TYR A 410 -15.85 23.55 19.31
C TYR A 410 -17.14 23.46 20.12
N PHE A 411 -17.35 24.37 21.07
CA PHE A 411 -18.59 24.39 21.84
C PHE A 411 -19.51 25.50 21.36
N SER A 412 -20.77 25.17 21.03
CA SER A 412 -21.78 26.18 20.75
C SER A 412 -23.14 25.79 21.32
N TYR A 413 -23.87 26.79 21.83
CA TYR A 413 -25.27 26.62 22.21
C TYR A 413 -26.11 27.69 21.53
N GLN A 414 -26.93 27.28 20.56
CA GLN A 414 -27.82 28.17 19.81
C GLN A 414 -29.16 27.48 19.55
N ASN A 415 -30.26 28.22 19.64
CA ASN A 415 -31.60 27.73 19.35
C ASN A 415 -31.95 26.40 20.07
N LYS A 416 -31.57 26.27 21.34
CA LYS A 416 -31.78 25.06 22.15
C LYS A 416 -31.02 23.82 21.68
N ILE A 417 -29.96 23.99 20.88
CA ILE A 417 -29.08 22.91 20.44
C ILE A 417 -27.69 23.18 21.00
N PHE A 418 -27.16 22.23 21.74
CA PHE A 418 -25.76 22.20 22.15
C PHE A 418 -24.96 21.39 21.14
N ARG A 419 -23.90 21.97 20.59
CA ARG A 419 -23.04 21.34 19.59
C ARG A 419 -21.61 21.24 20.10
N PHE A 420 -20.99 20.12 19.78
CA PHE A 420 -19.59 19.85 20.01
C PHE A 420 -19.02 18.86 19.00
N ILE A 421 -17.70 18.86 18.86
CA ILE A 421 -16.94 17.84 18.15
C ILE A 421 -16.29 16.95 19.21
N LEU A 422 -16.46 15.64 19.09
CA LEU A 422 -15.70 14.66 19.85
C LEU A 422 -14.53 14.19 19.00
N ASN A 423 -13.30 14.36 19.49
CA ASN A 423 -12.07 14.08 18.78
C ASN A 423 -11.02 13.44 19.72
N PRO A 424 -11.22 12.18 20.16
CA PRO A 424 -10.23 11.44 20.94
C PRO A 424 -8.95 11.20 20.14
N THR A 425 -7.79 11.10 20.82
CA THR A 425 -6.52 10.75 20.17
C THR A 425 -6.09 9.35 20.59
N ASN A 426 -6.14 8.41 19.63
CA ASN A 426 -5.74 7.01 19.80
C ASN A 426 -6.45 6.27 20.95
N VAL A 427 -7.68 6.65 21.32
CA VAL A 427 -8.42 6.06 22.46
C VAL A 427 -9.86 5.74 22.11
N ASP A 428 -10.33 4.59 22.57
CA ASP A 428 -11.73 4.18 22.45
C ASP A 428 -12.56 4.69 23.63
N ILE A 429 -13.60 5.48 23.35
CA ILE A 429 -14.48 6.04 24.37
C ILE A 429 -15.64 5.08 24.68
N ILE A 430 -15.73 4.66 25.95
CA ILE A 430 -16.82 3.83 26.48
C ILE A 430 -18.05 4.71 26.76
N SER A 431 -17.85 5.87 27.37
CA SER A 431 -18.94 6.81 27.61
C SER A 431 -18.45 8.24 27.79
N LEU A 432 -19.32 9.18 27.41
CA LEU A 432 -19.13 10.60 27.58
C LEU A 432 -20.32 11.16 28.35
N TYR A 433 -20.08 11.60 29.58
CA TYR A 433 -21.03 12.39 30.34
C TYR A 433 -20.72 13.87 30.16
N ILE A 434 -21.71 14.65 29.75
CA ILE A 434 -21.60 16.09 29.55
C ILE A 434 -22.65 16.78 30.39
N SER A 435 -22.22 17.86 31.04
CA SER A 435 -23.10 18.76 31.77
C SER A 435 -22.85 20.20 31.34
N LEU A 436 -23.95 20.89 31.01
CA LEU A 436 -23.96 22.35 30.83
C LEU A 436 -24.44 23.00 32.12
N ASN A 437 -23.60 23.87 32.66
CA ASN A 437 -23.78 24.48 33.96
C ASN A 437 -23.95 25.98 33.84
N ASN A 438 -24.79 26.54 34.71
CA ASN A 438 -24.91 27.98 34.87
C ASN A 438 -23.71 28.51 35.68
N LYS A 439 -22.96 29.49 35.15
CA LYS A 439 -21.80 30.10 35.80
C LYS A 439 -22.11 30.72 37.16
N ALA A 440 -23.29 31.31 37.33
CA ALA A 440 -23.66 32.02 38.56
C ALA A 440 -24.02 31.08 39.71
N THR A 441 -24.70 29.96 39.41
CA THR A 441 -25.17 29.01 40.43
C THR A 441 -24.33 27.73 40.51
N GLY A 442 -23.51 27.45 39.49
CA GLY A 442 -22.78 26.18 39.34
C GLY A 442 -23.68 24.97 39.08
N THR A 443 -25.00 25.17 38.96
CA THR A 443 -25.97 24.08 38.82
C THR A 443 -26.10 23.65 37.36
N PRO A 444 -26.12 22.35 37.07
CA PRO A 444 -26.41 21.84 35.74
C PRO A 444 -27.87 22.12 35.37
N PHE A 445 -28.11 22.50 34.12
CA PHE A 445 -29.47 22.60 33.57
C PHE A 445 -29.67 21.65 32.37
N PHE A 446 -28.59 21.03 31.91
CA PHE A 446 -28.58 19.96 30.93
C PHE A 446 -27.49 18.97 31.30
N GLU A 447 -27.86 17.69 31.30
CA GLU A 447 -26.96 16.58 31.57
C GLU A 447 -27.29 15.47 30.57
N LYS A 448 -26.26 14.87 29.98
CA LYS A 448 -26.42 13.76 29.05
C LYS A 448 -25.23 12.83 29.14
N THR A 449 -25.52 11.53 29.23
CA THR A 449 -24.53 10.47 28.97
C THR A 449 -24.75 9.94 27.57
N ILE A 450 -23.67 9.82 26.82
CA ILE A 450 -23.58 9.15 25.53
C ILE A 450 -22.71 7.90 25.73
N THR A 451 -23.20 6.74 25.34
CA THR A 451 -22.48 5.47 25.44
C THR A 451 -21.91 5.10 24.08
N ASN A 452 -20.65 4.65 24.04
CA ASN A 452 -19.89 4.36 22.83
C ASN A 452 -20.01 5.47 21.77
N PRO A 453 -19.73 6.74 22.13
CA PRO A 453 -19.82 7.82 21.17
C PRO A 453 -18.76 7.66 20.08
N GLU A 454 -19.16 7.72 18.83
CA GLU A 454 -18.25 7.79 17.69
C GLU A 454 -17.60 9.18 17.60
N GLN A 455 -16.41 9.25 17.01
CA GLN A 455 -15.74 10.52 16.72
C GLN A 455 -16.60 11.37 15.76
N GLY A 456 -16.61 12.69 15.96
CA GLY A 456 -17.26 13.63 15.05
C GLY A 456 -18.25 14.58 15.71
N TRP A 457 -19.21 15.06 14.91
CA TRP A 457 -20.13 16.13 15.30
C TRP A 457 -21.34 15.63 16.08
N PHE A 458 -21.58 16.26 17.23
CA PHE A 458 -22.76 16.01 18.05
C PHE A 458 -23.67 17.24 18.10
N ASN A 459 -24.98 16.99 17.97
CA ASN A 459 -26.03 17.99 18.12
C ASN A 459 -27.04 17.51 19.16
N LEU A 460 -26.97 18.05 20.38
CA LEU A 460 -27.81 17.65 21.50
C LEU A 460 -28.94 18.67 21.74
N PRO A 461 -30.21 18.28 21.59
CA PRO A 461 -31.34 19.14 21.94
C PRO A 461 -31.40 19.37 23.46
N VAL A 462 -31.59 20.62 23.87
CA VAL A 462 -31.72 21.05 25.26
C VAL A 462 -33.14 21.58 25.49
N SER A 463 -33.86 21.01 26.46
CA SER A 463 -35.28 21.33 26.69
C SER A 463 -35.52 22.73 27.27
N SER A 464 -34.52 23.30 27.94
CA SER A 464 -34.60 24.60 28.61
C SER A 464 -34.17 25.77 27.70
N SER A 465 -34.92 26.87 27.78
CA SER A 465 -34.53 28.16 27.19
C SER A 465 -33.74 28.96 28.22
N ILE A 466 -32.49 29.29 27.91
CA ILE A 466 -31.63 30.11 28.78
C ILE A 466 -31.48 31.50 28.18
N VAL A 467 -31.26 32.49 29.04
CA VAL A 467 -31.32 33.91 28.70
C VAL A 467 -30.06 34.40 27.97
N SER A 468 -28.91 33.73 28.11
CA SER A 468 -27.65 34.07 27.44
C SER A 468 -26.64 32.91 27.42
N SER A 469 -25.96 32.68 26.30
CA SER A 469 -24.87 31.69 26.14
C SER A 469 -23.61 32.07 26.95
N ASN A 470 -23.43 33.36 27.26
CA ASN A 470 -22.22 33.86 27.94
C ASN A 470 -22.15 33.45 29.42
N ASP A 471 -23.26 33.01 30.00
CA ASP A 471 -23.37 32.58 31.40
C ASP A 471 -23.20 31.08 31.59
N LEU A 472 -22.69 30.36 30.57
CA LEU A 472 -22.60 28.90 30.56
C LEU A 472 -21.16 28.42 30.59
N TYR A 473 -20.92 27.30 31.25
CA TYR A 473 -19.68 26.52 31.12
C TYR A 473 -20.00 25.03 31.02
N ILE A 474 -19.08 24.28 30.43
CA ILE A 474 -19.21 22.84 30.24
C ILE A 474 -18.32 22.13 31.26
N THR A 475 -18.85 21.05 31.79
CA THR A 475 -18.08 20.01 32.47
C THR A 475 -18.33 18.72 31.73
N TYR A 476 -17.29 17.92 31.56
CA TYR A 476 -17.44 16.62 30.95
C TYR A 476 -16.58 15.59 31.65
N THR A 477 -17.08 14.35 31.65
CA THR A 477 -16.41 13.17 32.14
C THR A 477 -16.37 12.14 31.02
N VAL A 478 -15.18 11.72 30.64
CA VAL A 478 -14.94 10.69 29.62
C VAL A 478 -14.51 9.42 30.33
N THR A 479 -15.17 8.32 30.04
CA THR A 479 -14.73 6.97 30.40
C THR A 479 -14.21 6.31 29.12
N TYR A 480 -12.98 5.81 29.12
CA TYR A 480 -12.32 5.28 27.93
C TYR A 480 -11.43 4.08 28.28
N TYR A 481 -11.05 3.31 27.26
CA TYR A 481 -10.03 2.29 27.39
C TYR A 481 -8.65 2.95 27.36
N GLY A 482 -8.06 3.12 28.54
CA GLY A 482 -6.75 3.70 28.76
C GLY A 482 -5.63 2.65 28.89
N PHE A 483 -4.42 3.09 29.20
CA PHE A 483 -3.29 2.17 29.41
C PHE A 483 -3.46 1.30 30.66
N SER A 484 -4.15 1.79 31.68
CA SER A 484 -4.38 1.09 32.94
C SER A 484 -5.69 0.27 32.94
N GLY A 485 -6.33 0.11 31.78
CA GLY A 485 -7.66 -0.48 31.65
C GLY A 485 -8.74 0.60 31.49
N ILE A 486 -9.88 0.46 32.16
CA ILE A 486 -10.94 1.47 32.09
C ILE A 486 -10.54 2.68 32.93
N GLU A 487 -10.33 3.82 32.27
CA GLU A 487 -9.92 5.07 32.89
C GLU A 487 -11.04 6.11 32.82
N THR A 488 -10.95 7.13 33.66
CA THR A 488 -11.92 8.23 33.69
C THR A 488 -11.22 9.56 33.78
N PHE A 489 -11.51 10.44 32.83
CA PHE A 489 -11.03 11.82 32.82
C PHE A 489 -12.19 12.76 33.07
N THR A 490 -12.01 13.76 33.94
CA THR A 490 -13.01 14.82 34.14
C THR A 490 -12.35 16.17 33.96
N LEU A 491 -12.85 16.94 33.00
CA LEU A 491 -12.46 18.34 32.86
C LEU A 491 -13.46 19.24 33.59
N SER A 492 -12.93 20.06 34.49
CA SER A 492 -13.62 21.15 35.19
C SER A 492 -12.88 22.48 34.91
N PRO A 493 -13.56 23.64 34.92
CA PRO A 493 -13.72 24.48 33.73
C PRO A 493 -12.53 25.37 33.30
N HIS A 494 -12.38 25.54 31.98
CA HIS A 494 -11.76 26.72 31.33
C HIS A 494 -12.77 27.43 30.38
N VAL A 495 -12.46 28.68 30.00
CA VAL A 495 -13.38 29.85 30.02
C VAL A 495 -13.85 30.31 28.63
N THR A 496 -15.05 30.93 28.63
CA THR A 496 -15.64 31.92 27.69
C THR A 496 -15.93 31.55 26.24
N TYR A 497 -17.24 31.48 25.94
CA TYR A 497 -17.81 31.82 24.64
C TYR A 497 -17.39 33.25 24.25
N GLY A 498 -16.38 33.37 23.39
CA GLY A 498 -16.21 34.52 22.51
C GLY A 498 -16.96 34.23 21.22
N GLY A 499 -17.86 35.13 20.82
CA GLY A 499 -18.70 34.98 19.64
C GLY A 499 -17.96 35.04 18.32
#